data_AF-A0A6P0SU40-F1
#
_entry.id   AF-A0A6P0SU40-F1
#
_cell.length_a   1.000
_cell.length_b   1.000
_cell.length_c   1.000
_cell.angle_alpha   90.00
_cell.angle_beta   90.00
_cell.angle_gamma   90.00
#
_symmetry.space_group_name_H-M   'P 1'
#
loop_
_entity.id
_entity.type
_entity.pdbx_description
1 polymer ?
#
loop_
_entity_poly.entity_id
_entity_poly.type
_entity_poly.pdbx_seq_one_letter_code
_entity_poly.pdbx_strand_id
1 'polypeptide(L)'
;MTQINLGEAYRNRIHHHRAENLEKAIARYQLASSVYTQSDFPYYWAEIQTNLAEVYSQRMLGGRAYNLELIIDAYQLTLEVYTQEDFPMEWAQTQINLGNAYSDRICGDRAENLEFAIEEYQLALEVYTKEDFPIEWAQTQTKLGIAYRNRIRGDRAKNLE
;
A
#
# COMPACT_ATOMS: atom_id res chain seq x y z
N MET A 1 -25.47 34.27 -5.12
CA MET A 1 -24.54 33.59 -6.06
C MET A 1 -23.07 33.94 -5.77
N THR A 2 -22.67 34.14 -4.49
CA THR A 2 -21.34 34.67 -4.12
C THR A 2 -20.63 33.90 -3.01
N GLN A 3 -21.35 33.15 -2.16
CA GLN A 3 -20.73 32.32 -1.11
C GLN A 3 -20.25 30.95 -1.62
N ILE A 4 -20.98 30.34 -2.56
CA ILE A 4 -20.61 29.04 -3.16
C ILE A 4 -19.26 29.15 -3.91
N ASN A 5 -19.08 30.21 -4.70
CA ASN A 5 -17.85 30.41 -5.49
C ASN A 5 -16.62 30.69 -4.61
N LEU A 6 -16.79 31.31 -3.43
CA LEU A 6 -15.70 31.57 -2.50
C LEU A 6 -15.24 30.29 -1.79
N GLY A 7 -16.20 29.45 -1.37
CA GLY A 7 -15.93 28.13 -0.79
C GLY A 7 -15.21 27.21 -1.77
N GLU A 8 -15.62 27.22 -3.04
CA GLU A 8 -14.93 26.49 -4.11
C GLU A 8 -13.51 27.00 -4.34
N ALA A 9 -13.29 28.32 -4.38
CA ALA A 9 -11.96 28.90 -4.54
C ALA A 9 -11.01 28.55 -3.37
N TYR A 10 -11.49 28.61 -2.12
CA TYR A 10 -10.70 28.21 -0.95
C TYR A 10 -10.41 26.72 -0.93
N ARG A 11 -11.41 25.88 -1.23
CA ARG A 11 -11.26 24.44 -1.34
C ARG A 11 -10.24 24.08 -2.42
N ASN A 12 -10.35 24.70 -3.59
CA ASN A 12 -9.40 24.52 -4.70
C ASN A 12 -7.98 24.95 -4.31
N ARG A 13 -7.82 26.06 -3.59
CA ARG A 13 -6.52 26.51 -3.08
C ARG A 13 -5.93 25.50 -2.09
N ILE A 14 -6.70 25.01 -1.12
CA ILE A 14 -6.24 23.99 -0.16
C ILE A 14 -5.84 22.70 -0.89
N HIS A 15 -6.64 22.24 -1.85
CA HIS A 15 -6.30 21.08 -2.68
C HIS A 15 -5.02 21.30 -3.49
N HIS A 16 -4.85 22.48 -4.08
CA HIS A 16 -3.66 22.81 -4.85
C HIS A 16 -2.39 22.79 -3.99
N HIS A 17 -2.43 23.44 -2.81
CA HIS A 17 -1.29 23.42 -1.88
C HIS A 17 -0.99 21.99 -1.40
N ARG A 18 -2.02 21.18 -1.15
CA ARG A 18 -1.83 19.78 -0.78
C ARG A 18 -1.20 18.97 -1.91
N ALA A 19 -1.69 19.09 -3.13
CA ALA A 19 -1.14 18.38 -4.29
C ALA A 19 0.33 18.75 -4.52
N GLU A 20 0.68 20.03 -4.50
CA GLU A 20 2.08 20.48 -4.62
C GLU A 20 2.98 19.94 -3.51
N ASN A 21 2.50 19.92 -2.27
CA ASN A 21 3.29 19.43 -1.14
C ASN A 21 3.57 17.93 -1.27
N LEU A 22 2.63 17.15 -1.80
CA LEU A 22 2.85 15.71 -2.06
C LEU A 22 3.88 15.50 -3.18
N GLU A 23 3.84 16.27 -4.27
CA GLU A 23 4.87 16.16 -5.33
C GLU A 23 6.26 16.58 -4.82
N LYS A 24 6.34 17.62 -3.97
CA LYS A 24 7.59 18.00 -3.31
C LYS A 24 8.11 16.87 -2.41
N ALA A 25 7.24 16.21 -1.65
CA ALA A 25 7.62 15.08 -0.81
C ALA A 25 8.16 13.92 -1.66
N ILE A 26 7.47 13.55 -2.75
CA ILE A 26 7.93 12.52 -3.70
C ILE A 26 9.33 12.86 -4.22
N ALA A 27 9.54 14.09 -4.70
CA ALA A 27 10.84 14.52 -5.22
C ALA A 27 11.96 14.45 -4.15
N ARG A 28 11.64 14.75 -2.88
CA ARG A 28 12.60 14.66 -1.78
C ARG A 28 12.94 13.22 -1.42
N TYR A 29 11.95 12.33 -1.38
CA TYR A 29 12.20 10.92 -1.13
C TYR A 29 12.98 10.27 -2.28
N GLN A 30 12.65 10.58 -3.54
CA GLN A 30 13.42 10.09 -4.69
C GLN A 30 14.88 10.57 -4.66
N LEU A 31 15.12 11.83 -4.27
CA LEU A 31 16.47 12.34 -4.05
C LEU A 31 17.17 11.64 -2.87
N ALA A 32 16.45 11.36 -1.79
CA ALA A 32 17.01 10.61 -0.66
C ALA A 32 17.41 9.19 -1.10
N SER A 33 16.59 8.50 -1.90
CA SER A 33 16.91 7.17 -2.45
C SER A 33 18.12 7.16 -3.40
N SER A 34 18.53 8.30 -3.97
CA SER A 34 19.77 8.35 -4.76
C SER A 34 21.04 8.48 -3.91
N VAL A 35 20.90 8.82 -2.62
CA VAL A 35 21.99 8.92 -1.64
C VAL A 35 22.01 7.70 -0.74
N TYR A 36 20.86 7.35 -0.17
CA TYR A 36 20.65 6.14 0.61
C TYR A 36 20.32 5.01 -0.35
N THR A 37 21.32 4.38 -0.95
CA THR A 37 21.12 3.27 -1.88
C THR A 37 20.76 1.99 -1.12
N GLN A 38 20.11 1.03 -1.81
CA GLN A 38 19.83 -0.29 -1.23
C GLN A 38 21.09 -1.02 -0.75
N SER A 39 22.22 -0.86 -1.46
CA SER A 39 23.48 -1.53 -1.10
C SER A 39 24.20 -0.89 0.08
N ASP A 40 24.16 0.44 0.18
CA ASP A 40 24.93 1.16 1.20
C ASP A 40 24.13 1.36 2.49
N PHE A 41 22.81 1.52 2.37
CA PHE A 41 21.90 1.83 3.47
C PHE A 41 20.55 1.10 3.31
N PRO A 42 20.54 -0.24 3.32
CA PRO A 42 19.35 -1.04 2.99
C PRO A 42 18.13 -0.65 3.82
N TYR A 43 18.28 -0.54 5.14
CA TYR A 43 17.18 -0.18 6.06
C TYR A 43 16.57 1.19 5.72
N TYR A 44 17.40 2.24 5.63
CA TYR A 44 16.91 3.59 5.31
C TYR A 44 16.31 3.66 3.91
N TRP A 45 16.89 2.93 2.96
CA TRP A 45 16.33 2.86 1.61
C TRP A 45 14.93 2.24 1.61
N ALA A 46 14.71 1.14 2.35
CA ALA A 46 13.41 0.49 2.49
C ALA A 46 12.37 1.37 3.22
N GLU A 47 12.80 2.12 4.24
CA GLU A 47 11.97 3.13 4.90
C GLU A 47 11.54 4.22 3.91
N ILE A 48 12.45 4.68 3.05
CA ILE A 48 12.14 5.66 2.00
C ILE A 48 11.13 5.09 0.99
N GLN A 49 11.27 3.83 0.55
CA GLN A 49 10.29 3.20 -0.34
C GLN A 49 8.90 3.11 0.31
N THR A 50 8.85 2.72 1.57
CA THR A 50 7.60 2.67 2.35
C THR A 50 6.93 4.05 2.43
N ASN A 51 7.70 5.10 2.70
CA ASN A 51 7.20 6.47 2.72
C ASN A 51 6.75 6.96 1.34
N LEU A 52 7.44 6.57 0.26
CA LEU A 52 7.01 6.85 -1.10
C LEU A 52 5.66 6.23 -1.39
N ALA A 53 5.45 4.96 -1.02
CA ALA A 53 4.17 4.28 -1.17
C ALA A 53 3.03 5.03 -0.42
N GLU A 54 3.28 5.48 0.80
CA GLU A 54 2.30 6.27 1.55
C GLU A 54 1.95 7.58 0.84
N VAL A 55 2.96 8.32 0.34
CA VAL A 55 2.71 9.57 -0.38
C VAL A 55 1.98 9.32 -1.70
N TYR A 56 2.30 8.26 -2.44
CA TYR A 56 1.58 7.88 -3.65
C TYR A 56 0.11 7.53 -3.38
N SER A 57 -0.21 6.92 -2.23
CA SER A 57 -1.60 6.63 -1.84
C SER A 57 -2.46 7.89 -1.69
N GLN A 58 -1.83 9.02 -1.36
CA GLN A 58 -2.49 10.31 -1.17
C GLN A 58 -2.37 11.22 -2.40
N ARG A 59 -1.56 10.83 -3.39
CA ARG A 59 -1.20 11.65 -4.55
C ARG A 59 -2.43 11.89 -5.43
N MET A 60 -2.70 13.17 -5.70
CA MET A 60 -3.84 13.62 -6.51
C MET A 60 -3.53 13.63 -8.02
N LEU A 61 -2.25 13.70 -8.39
CA LEU A 61 -1.77 13.68 -9.77
C LEU A 61 -1.42 12.24 -10.21
N GLY A 62 -1.30 12.02 -11.53
CA GLY A 62 -0.91 10.72 -12.10
C GLY A 62 -2.05 9.73 -12.34
N GLY A 63 -3.23 9.95 -11.78
CA GLY A 63 -4.37 9.05 -11.90
C GLY A 63 -4.25 7.83 -10.99
N ARG A 64 -5.38 7.37 -10.45
CA ARG A 64 -5.41 6.31 -9.42
C ARG A 64 -4.72 5.02 -9.86
N ALA A 65 -4.92 4.60 -11.11
CA ALA A 65 -4.34 3.35 -11.62
C ALA A 65 -2.81 3.39 -11.62
N TYR A 66 -2.21 4.48 -12.11
CA TYR A 66 -0.76 4.63 -12.14
C TYR A 66 -0.17 4.73 -10.73
N ASN A 67 -0.82 5.49 -9.84
CA ASN A 67 -0.35 5.60 -8.46
C ASN A 67 -0.40 4.25 -7.73
N LEU A 68 -1.37 3.38 -8.03
CA LEU A 68 -1.42 2.03 -7.48
C LEU A 68 -0.24 1.16 -7.94
N GLU A 69 0.17 1.24 -9.21
CA GLU A 69 1.36 0.52 -9.66
C GLU A 69 2.63 1.02 -8.94
N LEU A 70 2.77 2.34 -8.76
CA LEU A 70 3.91 2.90 -7.99
C LEU A 70 3.91 2.47 -6.52
N ILE A 71 2.74 2.28 -5.91
CA ILE A 71 2.60 1.78 -4.54
C ILE A 71 3.02 0.30 -4.47
N ILE A 72 2.57 -0.51 -5.44
CA ILE A 72 2.93 -1.93 -5.53
C ILE A 72 4.44 -2.07 -5.70
N ASP A 73 5.03 -1.35 -6.65
CA ASP A 73 6.47 -1.37 -6.90
C ASP A 73 7.26 -0.97 -5.64
N ALA A 74 6.84 0.10 -4.96
CA ALA A 74 7.50 0.56 -3.74
C ALA A 74 7.45 -0.47 -2.60
N TYR A 75 6.31 -1.13 -2.37
CA TYR A 75 6.23 -2.18 -1.36
C TYR A 75 7.01 -3.44 -1.73
N GLN A 76 7.04 -3.82 -3.00
CA GLN A 76 7.88 -4.93 -3.47
C GLN A 76 9.36 -4.64 -3.20
N LEU A 77 9.83 -3.42 -3.49
CA LEU A 77 11.19 -2.98 -3.18
C LEU A 77 11.45 -2.99 -1.66
N THR A 78 10.51 -2.55 -0.83
CA THR A 78 10.63 -2.65 0.64
C THR A 78 10.84 -4.09 1.09
N LEU A 79 10.13 -5.06 0.50
CA LEU A 79 10.22 -6.49 0.83
C LEU A 79 11.54 -7.16 0.40
N GLU A 80 12.35 -6.51 -0.44
CA GLU A 80 13.73 -6.97 -0.73
C GLU A 80 14.68 -6.76 0.47
N VAL A 81 14.30 -5.90 1.42
CA VAL A 81 15.11 -5.58 2.60
C VAL A 81 14.42 -6.03 3.88
N TYR A 82 13.14 -5.68 4.06
CA TYR A 82 12.37 -6.16 5.19
C TYR A 82 12.00 -7.60 4.93
N THR A 83 12.84 -8.53 5.36
CA THR A 83 12.58 -9.97 5.29
C THR A 83 11.80 -10.42 6.52
N GLN A 84 11.12 -11.56 6.43
CA GLN A 84 10.44 -12.17 7.58
C GLN A 84 11.42 -12.49 8.73
N GLU A 85 12.68 -12.83 8.42
CA GLU A 85 13.69 -13.20 9.41
C GLU A 85 14.26 -11.98 10.13
N ASP A 86 14.64 -10.94 9.38
CA ASP A 86 15.35 -9.79 9.93
C ASP A 86 14.39 -8.72 10.49
N PHE A 87 13.21 -8.58 9.88
CA PHE A 87 12.22 -7.56 10.19
C PHE A 87 10.79 -8.13 10.17
N PRO A 88 10.46 -9.12 11.02
CA PRO A 88 9.20 -9.85 10.94
C PRO A 88 7.96 -8.94 10.97
N MET A 89 7.95 -7.92 11.84
CA MET A 89 6.80 -7.03 11.99
C MET A 89 6.66 -6.09 10.79
N GLU A 90 7.74 -5.47 10.34
CA GLU A 90 7.74 -4.58 9.19
C GLU A 90 7.45 -5.33 7.89
N TRP A 91 7.98 -6.55 7.73
CA TRP A 91 7.65 -7.45 6.62
C TRP A 91 6.15 -7.76 6.62
N ALA A 92 5.58 -8.21 7.75
CA ALA A 92 4.16 -8.53 7.84
C ALA A 92 3.25 -7.31 7.59
N GLN A 93 3.63 -6.13 8.09
CA GLN A 93 2.90 -4.90 7.81
C GLN A 93 2.98 -4.51 6.33
N THR A 94 4.14 -4.71 5.69
CA THR A 94 4.35 -4.43 4.27
C THR A 94 3.53 -5.38 3.40
N GLN A 95 3.48 -6.67 3.75
CA GLN A 95 2.61 -7.68 3.15
C GLN A 95 1.13 -7.26 3.20
N ILE A 96 0.63 -6.82 4.37
CA ILE A 96 -0.74 -6.27 4.47
C ILE A 96 -0.96 -5.10 3.52
N ASN A 97 0.01 -4.20 3.40
CA ASN A 97 -0.11 -3.01 2.57
C ASN A 97 -0.07 -3.34 1.07
N LEU A 98 0.78 -4.27 0.67
CA LEU A 98 0.85 -4.79 -0.69
C LEU A 98 -0.44 -5.53 -1.06
N GLY A 99 -0.98 -6.35 -0.14
CA GLY A 99 -2.29 -6.98 -0.31
C GLY A 99 -3.44 -5.97 -0.51
N ASN A 100 -3.43 -4.85 0.23
CA ASN A 100 -4.39 -3.76 0.01
C ASN A 100 -4.22 -3.13 -1.38
N ALA A 101 -2.98 -2.90 -1.80
CA ALA A 101 -2.68 -2.31 -3.11
C ALA A 101 -3.14 -3.21 -4.26
N TYR A 102 -2.91 -4.53 -4.19
CA TYR A 102 -3.45 -5.49 -5.14
C TYR A 102 -4.98 -5.55 -5.12
N SER A 103 -5.59 -5.55 -3.93
CA SER A 103 -7.05 -5.51 -3.79
C SER A 103 -7.66 -4.23 -4.39
N ASP A 104 -6.91 -3.12 -4.47
CA ASP A 104 -7.37 -1.87 -5.07
C ASP A 104 -6.93 -1.69 -6.53
N ARG A 105 -6.00 -2.53 -7.02
CA ARG A 105 -5.38 -2.43 -8.33
C ARG A 105 -6.41 -2.44 -9.46
N ILE A 106 -6.29 -1.44 -10.33
CA ILE A 106 -7.20 -1.19 -11.46
C ILE A 106 -6.71 -1.87 -12.73
N CYS A 107 -5.38 -1.94 -12.93
CA CYS A 107 -4.76 -2.59 -14.08
C CYS A 107 -4.71 -4.11 -13.90
N GLY A 108 -4.64 -4.85 -15.02
CA GLY A 108 -4.53 -6.32 -15.02
C GLY A 108 -5.87 -7.05 -14.84
N ASP A 109 -5.80 -8.37 -14.66
CA ASP A 109 -6.98 -9.19 -14.41
C ASP A 109 -7.45 -9.05 -12.97
N ARG A 110 -8.74 -8.73 -12.78
CA ARG A 110 -9.29 -8.50 -11.44
C ARG A 110 -9.25 -9.76 -10.57
N ALA A 111 -9.41 -10.94 -11.18
CA ALA A 111 -9.37 -12.18 -10.42
C ALA A 111 -7.95 -12.45 -9.92
N GLU A 112 -6.95 -12.33 -10.79
CA GLU A 112 -5.53 -12.46 -10.44
C GLU A 112 -5.10 -11.46 -9.36
N ASN A 113 -5.48 -10.19 -9.47
CA ASN A 113 -5.18 -9.18 -8.44
C ASN A 113 -5.75 -9.56 -7.06
N LEU A 114 -6.90 -10.23 -7.00
CA LEU A 114 -7.47 -10.69 -5.73
C LEU A 114 -6.73 -11.92 -5.19
N GLU A 115 -6.20 -12.80 -6.04
CA GLU A 115 -5.35 -13.90 -5.58
C GLU A 115 -4.05 -13.37 -4.98
N PHE A 116 -3.39 -12.40 -5.63
CA PHE A 116 -2.21 -11.76 -5.04
C PHE A 116 -2.54 -11.12 -3.70
N ALA A 117 -3.67 -10.40 -3.59
CA ALA A 117 -4.07 -9.83 -2.30
C ALA A 117 -4.26 -10.89 -1.20
N ILE A 118 -4.87 -12.03 -1.54
CA ILE A 118 -5.06 -13.16 -0.62
C ILE A 118 -3.72 -13.72 -0.15
N GLU A 119 -2.78 -13.93 -1.07
CA GLU A 119 -1.44 -14.45 -0.78
C GLU A 119 -0.69 -13.55 0.19
N GLU A 120 -0.64 -12.25 -0.07
CA GLU A 120 0.06 -11.28 0.79
C GLU A 120 -0.56 -11.22 2.21
N TYR A 121 -1.89 -11.28 2.33
CA TYR A 121 -2.53 -11.34 3.65
C TYR A 121 -2.24 -12.65 4.39
N GLN A 122 -2.11 -13.76 3.68
CA GLN A 122 -1.74 -15.05 4.28
C GLN A 122 -0.30 -15.02 4.79
N LEU A 123 0.63 -14.43 4.03
CA LEU A 123 2.02 -14.23 4.44
C LEU A 123 2.10 -13.39 5.71
N ALA A 124 1.34 -12.27 5.80
CA ALA A 124 1.30 -11.46 7.02
C ALA A 124 0.83 -12.23 8.27
N LEU A 125 -0.06 -13.22 8.10
CA LEU A 125 -0.58 -14.05 9.20
C LEU A 125 0.42 -15.09 9.71
N GLU A 126 1.54 -15.31 9.02
CA GLU A 126 2.65 -16.13 9.54
C GLU A 126 3.36 -15.45 10.72
N VAL A 127 3.33 -14.12 10.76
CA VAL A 127 3.91 -13.32 11.86
C VAL A 127 2.82 -12.83 12.81
N TYR A 128 1.74 -12.24 12.27
CA TYR A 128 0.64 -11.74 13.09
C TYR A 128 -0.29 -12.87 13.48
N THR A 129 0.13 -13.66 14.45
CA THR A 129 -0.65 -14.76 15.04
C THR A 129 -1.71 -14.23 16.01
N LYS A 130 -2.73 -15.05 16.28
CA LYS A 130 -3.79 -14.69 17.24
C LYS A 130 -3.24 -14.54 18.66
N GLU A 131 -2.23 -15.33 18.99
CA GLU A 131 -1.61 -15.41 20.31
C GLU A 131 -0.72 -14.19 20.59
N ASP A 132 0.13 -13.82 19.62
CA ASP A 132 1.15 -12.79 19.82
C ASP A 132 0.65 -11.40 19.40
N PHE A 133 -0.20 -11.33 18.37
CA PHE A 133 -0.70 -10.08 17.77
C PHE A 133 -2.22 -10.13 17.48
N PRO A 134 -3.07 -10.29 18.51
CA PRO A 134 -4.51 -10.53 18.32
C PRO A 134 -5.24 -9.42 17.54
N ILE A 135 -4.75 -8.17 17.61
CA ILE A 135 -5.37 -7.03 16.93
C ILE A 135 -5.02 -7.06 15.44
N GLU A 136 -3.74 -7.16 15.12
CA GLU A 136 -3.21 -7.22 13.76
C GLU A 136 -3.71 -8.48 13.04
N TRP A 137 -3.75 -9.63 13.75
CA TRP A 137 -4.36 -10.86 13.27
C TRP A 137 -5.82 -10.64 12.87
N ALA A 138 -6.64 -10.06 13.76
CA ALA A 138 -8.06 -9.83 13.48
C ALA A 138 -8.28 -8.85 12.32
N GLN A 139 -7.47 -7.80 12.22
CA GLN A 139 -7.51 -6.86 11.10
C GLN A 139 -7.13 -7.54 9.78
N THR A 140 -6.08 -8.37 9.78
CA THR A 140 -5.62 -9.10 8.60
C THR A 140 -6.64 -10.15 8.16
N GLN A 141 -7.21 -10.91 9.09
CA GLN A 141 -8.32 -11.83 8.83
C GLN A 141 -9.54 -11.13 8.22
N THR A 142 -9.84 -9.90 8.67
CA THR A 142 -10.95 -9.11 8.09
C THR A 142 -10.66 -8.75 6.63
N LYS A 143 -9.43 -8.33 6.32
CA LYS A 143 -9.00 -8.03 4.94
C LYS A 143 -9.05 -9.27 4.06
N LEU A 144 -8.55 -10.39 4.57
CA LEU A 144 -8.59 -11.69 3.91
C LEU A 144 -10.02 -12.15 3.62
N GLY A 145 -10.93 -12.04 4.59
CA GLY A 145 -12.35 -12.35 4.40
C GLY A 145 -13.03 -11.47 3.35
N ILE A 146 -12.68 -10.17 3.28
CA ILE A 146 -13.17 -9.27 2.23
C ILE A 146 -12.64 -9.70 0.86
N ALA A 147 -11.36 -10.10 0.76
CA ALA A 147 -10.77 -10.57 -0.48
C ALA A 147 -11.43 -11.87 -0.96
N TYR A 148 -11.62 -12.85 -0.06
CA TYR A 148 -12.34 -14.10 -0.37
C TYR A 148 -13.79 -13.88 -0.80
N ARG A 149 -14.50 -12.94 -0.15
CA ARG A 149 -15.86 -12.56 -0.55
C ARG A 149 -15.90 -11.98 -1.97
N ASN A 150 -14.86 -11.23 -2.34
CA ASN A 150 -14.76 -10.58 -3.64
C ASN A 150 -14.13 -11.48 -4.72
N ARG A 151 -13.50 -12.60 -4.33
CA ARG A 151 -12.81 -13.56 -5.20
C ARG A 151 -13.71 -14.04 -6.33
N ILE A 152 -13.18 -14.03 -7.55
CA ILE A 152 -13.91 -14.34 -8.79
C ILE A 152 -13.67 -15.79 -9.24
N ARG A 153 -12.50 -16.36 -8.92
CA ARG A 153 -12.15 -17.76 -9.19
C ARG A 153 -12.58 -18.66 -8.01
N GLY A 154 -13.11 -19.83 -8.31
CA GLY A 154 -13.58 -20.80 -7.32
C GLY A 154 -15.06 -20.65 -6.96
N ASP A 155 -15.71 -21.78 -6.70
CA ASP A 155 -17.09 -21.82 -6.23
C ASP A 155 -17.18 -21.08 -4.88
N ARG A 156 -18.09 -20.10 -4.75
CA ARG A 156 -18.23 -19.25 -3.55
C ARG A 156 -18.37 -20.06 -2.26
N ALA A 157 -18.86 -21.30 -2.36
CA ALA A 157 -18.98 -22.24 -1.24
C ALA A 157 -17.64 -22.66 -0.63
N LYS A 158 -16.53 -22.62 -1.37
CA LYS A 158 -15.19 -23.00 -0.88
C LYS A 158 -14.37 -21.85 -0.29
N ASN A 159 -14.88 -20.62 -0.36
CA ASN A 159 -14.19 -19.42 0.14
C ASN A 159 -14.53 -19.12 1.62
N LEU A 160 -15.23 -20.03 2.31
CA LEU A 160 -15.71 -19.89 3.70
C LEU A 160 -15.10 -20.95 4.66
N GLU A 161 -14.22 -21.82 4.17
CA GLU A 161 -13.46 -22.78 5.00
C GLU A 161 -12.21 -22.12 5.58
#